data_AF-A0A259IHR1-F1
#
_entry.id   AF-A0A259IHR1-F1
#
_cell.length_a   1.000
_cell.length_b   1.000
_cell.length_c   1.000
_cell.angle_alpha   90.00
_cell.angle_beta   90.00
_cell.angle_gamma   90.00
#
_symmetry.space_group_name_H-M   'P 1'
#
loop_
_entity.id
_entity.type
_entity.pdbx_description
1 polymer ?
#
loop_
_entity_poly.entity_id
_entity_poly.type
_entity_poly.pdbx_seq_one_letter_code
_entity_poly.pdbx_strand_id
1 'polypeptide(L)' 'ERVKQFIPMQRGGSATEVASAIVWLASDESSYTSASFIDVAGGN' A
#
# COMPACT_ATOMS: atom_id res chain seq x y z
N GLU A 1 9.32 9.32 -13.38
CA GLU A 1 10.72 9.68 -13.05
C GLU A 1 10.88 10.78 -12.00
N ARG A 2 10.43 12.03 -12.22
CA ARG A 2 10.65 13.16 -11.29
C ARG A 2 10.30 12.89 -9.81
N VAL A 3 9.26 12.10 -9.56
CA VAL A 3 8.76 11.81 -8.21
C VAL A 3 9.57 10.72 -7.49
N LYS A 4 10.29 9.85 -8.22
CA LYS A 4 10.99 8.69 -7.64
C LYS A 4 12.02 9.09 -6.59
N GLN A 5 12.73 10.20 -6.78
CA GLN A 5 13.73 10.69 -5.83
C GLN A 5 13.15 11.08 -4.46
N PHE A 6 11.84 11.30 -4.38
CA PHE A 6 11.13 11.65 -3.15
C PHE A 6 10.42 10.44 -2.52
N ILE A 7 10.41 9.29 -3.19
CA ILE A 7 9.84 8.04 -2.67
C ILE A 7 11.01 7.20 -2.14
N PRO A 8 11.01 6.74 -0.87
CA PRO A 8 12.13 5.96 -0.31
C PRO A 8 12.46 4.70 -1.11
N MET A 9 11.47 4.01 -1.67
CA MET A 9 11.68 2.86 -2.55
C MET A 9 12.20 3.20 -3.97
N GLN A 10 12.35 4.49 -4.30
CA GLN A 10 12.89 5.00 -5.56
C GLN A 10 12.19 4.50 -6.83
N ARG A 11 10.94 4.08 -6.72
CA ARG A 11 10.12 3.63 -7.84
C ARG A 11 8.66 3.99 -7.64
N GLY A 12 7.89 3.95 -8.73
CA GLY A 12 6.44 3.97 -8.64
C GLY A 12 5.92 2.64 -8.10
N GLY A 13 4.81 2.69 -7.36
CA GLY A 13 4.01 1.51 -7.06
C GLY A 13 3.27 1.01 -8.28
N SER A 14 2.84 -0.24 -8.22
CA SER A 14 1.98 -0.89 -9.21
C SER A 14 0.55 -1.05 -8.69
N ALA A 15 -0.42 -1.20 -9.60
CA ALA A 15 -1.81 -1.46 -9.22
C ALA A 15 -1.96 -2.75 -8.40
N THR A 16 -1.13 -3.77 -8.68
CA THR A 16 -1.14 -5.04 -7.96
C THR A 16 -0.76 -4.88 -6.49
N GLU A 17 0.19 -3.99 -6.18
CA GLU A 17 0.59 -3.74 -4.78
C GLU A 17 -0.56 -3.13 -3.97
N VAL A 18 -1.32 -2.21 -4.58
CA VAL A 18 -2.54 -1.65 -3.95
C VAL A 18 -3.62 -2.73 -3.82
N ALA A 19 -3.83 -3.53 -4.86
CA ALA A 19 -4.81 -4.61 -4.84
C ALA A 19 -4.53 -5.63 -3.73
N SER A 20 -3.27 -5.97 -3.46
CA SER A 20 -2.90 -6.87 -2.37
C SER A 20 -3.32 -6.33 -1.00
N ALA A 21 -3.16 -5.02 -0.75
CA ALA A 21 -3.61 -4.41 0.51
C ALA A 21 -5.14 -4.43 0.64
N ILE A 22 -5.86 -4.20 -0.47
CA ILE A 22 -7.34 -4.29 -0.52
C ILE A 22 -7.79 -5.73 -0.23
N VAL A 23 -7.16 -6.71 -0.85
CA VAL A 23 -7.47 -8.14 -0.64
C VAL A 23 -7.25 -8.51 0.83
N TRP A 24 -6.14 -8.06 1.43
CA TRP A 24 -5.90 -8.27 2.86
C TRP A 24 -7.01 -7.67 3.73
N LEU A 25 -7.43 -6.43 3.47
CA LEU A 25 -8.53 -5.78 4.20
C LEU A 25 -9.90 -6.47 4.01
N ALA A 26 -10.09 -7.18 2.90
CA ALA A 26 -11.30 -7.91 2.59
C ALA A 26 -11.27 -9.38 3.08
N SER A 27 -10.18 -9.80 3.71
CA SER A 27 -9.91 -11.19 4.10
C SER A 27 -10.02 -11.41 5.61
N ASP A 28 -10.04 -12.67 6.04
CA ASP A 28 -10.11 -13.04 7.45
C ASP A 28 -8.85 -12.63 8.23
N GLU A 29 -7.73 -12.44 7.52
CA GLU A 29 -6.45 -11.98 8.05
C GLU A 29 -6.54 -10.59 8.71
N SER A 30 -7.52 -9.76 8.32
CA SER A 30 -7.76 -8.44 8.93
C SER A 30 -8.90 -8.42 9.94
N SER A 31 -9.35 -9.58 10.44
CA SER A 31 -10.53 -9.73 11.32
C SER A 31 -10.54 -8.86 12.58
N TYR A 32 -9.38 -8.40 13.05
CA TYR A 32 -9.26 -7.51 14.22
C TYR A 32 -8.80 -6.08 13.88
N THR A 33 -8.80 -5.72 12.60
CA THR A 33 -8.48 -4.37 12.11
C THR A 33 -9.76 -3.68 11.68
N SER A 34 -10.04 -2.50 12.24
CA SER A 34 -11.22 -1.69 11.88
C SER A 34 -10.87 -0.20 11.92
N ALA A 35 -11.61 0.60 11.15
CA ALA A 35 -11.46 2.05 11.05
C ALA A 35 -10.01 2.53 10.85
N SER A 36 -9.19 1.71 10.19
CA SER A 36 -7.76 1.94 10.00
C SER A 36 -7.46 2.24 8.53
N PHE A 37 -6.43 3.04 8.29
CA PHE A 37 -5.93 3.34 6.95
C PHE A 37 -4.61 2.61 6.71
N ILE A 38 -4.41 2.09 5.49
CA ILE A 38 -3.14 1.53 5.02
C ILE A 38 -2.65 2.42 3.89
N ASP A 39 -1.48 3.02 4.07
CA ASP A 39 -0.82 3.76 3.00
C ASP A 39 0.12 2.84 2.20
N VAL A 40 -0.11 2.75 0.89
CA VAL A 40 0.69 1.95 -0.05
C VAL A 40 1.53 2.90 -0.91
N ALA A 41 2.34 3.73 -0.24
CA ALA A 41 3.11 4.82 -0.87
C ALA A 41 4.61 4.56 -1.04
N GLY A 42 5.08 3.33 -0.82
CA GLY A 42 6.49 2.99 -1.00
C GLY A 42 7.42 3.62 0.04
N GLY A 43 6.94 3.75 1.29
CA GLY A 43 7.71 4.17 2.46
C GLY A 43 7.66 5.65 2.80
N ASN A 44 6.77 6.43 2.17
CA ASN A 44 6.53 7.83 2.52
C ASN A 44 5.93 8.01 3.92
#